data_AF-A0A7C2N6Z6-F1
#
_entry.id   AF-A0A7C2N6Z6-F1
#
_cell.length_a   1.000
_cell.length_b   1.000
_cell.length_c   1.000
_cell.angle_alpha   90.00
_cell.angle_beta   90.00
_cell.angle_gamma   90.00
#
_symmetry.space_group_name_H-M   'P 1'
#
loop_
_entity.id
_entity.type
_entity.pdbx_description
1 polymer ?
#
loop_
_entity_poly.entity_id
_entity_poly.type
_entity_poly.pdbx_seq_one_letter_code
_entity_poly.pdbx_strand_id
1 'polypeptide(L)'
;MPRITALVKFLQRILLPGLGLLVILLAVLLSASRLLLPVFDEDVRLWIERTAHRHDIGLEVGSLDLDWNGMGPRLNLQDTTVVGAAGATPLRLTRLSLTLDVPRTVFSGRLRFGTLEVEGGRLQVLRDAEGRWQLQGLGSAAAPGDMSSAWPAWMAMARRVQLVGSRLCLRDEASAQELRIEDIEAVFEEGADGLHLALRLDLPQRLGGDMELRARMGGGLAELGRPSGELWLSTTGLNLAGWRALLASLSTDAAMLPVPMEELPRFERGEVRGQAWIQLHKGVLFDAQARLDLAGWRLNPLQALSAGERDVTLHSRLDLRLRHVDQDWN
;
A
#
# COMPACT_ATOMS: atom_id res chain seq x y z
N MET A 1 47.81 34.81 7.07
CA MET A 1 46.75 34.67 6.05
C MET A 1 47.16 34.09 4.67
N PRO A 2 48.43 34.04 4.20
CA PRO A 2 48.75 33.59 2.83
C PRO A 2 48.71 32.06 2.60
N ARG A 3 48.77 31.25 3.67
CA ARG A 3 48.74 29.78 3.58
C ARG A 3 47.36 29.19 3.27
N ILE A 4 46.29 29.85 3.72
CA ILE A 4 44.91 29.38 3.53
C ILE A 4 44.48 29.60 2.08
N THR A 5 44.81 30.74 1.47
CA THR A 5 44.54 31.03 0.05
C THR A 5 45.34 30.15 -0.90
N ALA A 6 46.55 29.73 -0.53
CA ALA A 6 47.35 28.77 -1.29
C ALA A 6 46.76 27.35 -1.21
N LEU A 7 46.30 26.92 -0.02
CA LEU A 7 45.65 25.63 0.19
C LEU A 7 44.31 25.54 -0.55
N VAL A 8 43.51 26.61 -0.52
CA VAL A 8 42.23 26.69 -1.25
C VAL A 8 42.46 26.65 -2.76
N LYS A 9 43.44 27.39 -3.30
CA LYS A 9 43.77 27.34 -4.73
C LYS A 9 44.34 25.98 -5.15
N PHE A 10 45.07 25.29 -4.28
CA PHE A 10 45.61 23.95 -4.55
C PHE A 10 44.51 22.88 -4.50
N LEU A 11 43.64 22.89 -3.47
CA LEU A 11 42.46 22.04 -3.41
C LEU A 11 41.57 22.28 -4.64
N GLN A 12 41.29 23.53 -4.99
CA GLN A 12 40.45 23.87 -6.13
C GLN A 12 41.10 23.46 -7.47
N ARG A 13 42.42 23.50 -7.59
CA ARG A 13 43.13 23.09 -8.81
C ARG A 13 43.25 21.57 -8.98
N ILE A 14 42.99 20.78 -7.94
CA ILE A 14 43.06 19.31 -7.97
C ILE A 14 41.67 18.67 -7.86
N LEU A 15 40.83 19.14 -6.94
CA LEU A 15 39.46 18.63 -6.77
C LEU A 15 38.56 18.97 -7.95
N LEU A 16 38.70 20.16 -8.56
CA LEU A 16 37.81 20.56 -9.66
C LEU A 16 38.03 19.74 -10.94
N PRO A 17 39.28 19.50 -11.42
CA PRO A 17 39.49 18.57 -12.54
C PRO A 17 39.25 17.11 -12.15
N GLY A 18 39.49 16.72 -10.89
CA GLY A 18 39.14 15.38 -10.40
C GLY A 18 37.64 15.11 -10.40
N LEU A 19 36.85 16.10 -9.96
CA LEU A 19 35.39 16.06 -10.00
C LEU A 19 34.89 16.09 -11.45
N GLY A 20 35.49 16.92 -12.31
CA GLY A 20 35.19 16.95 -13.74
C GLY A 20 35.47 15.60 -14.42
N LEU A 21 36.61 14.97 -14.14
CA LEU A 21 36.97 13.66 -14.66
C LEU A 21 36.04 12.57 -14.14
N LEU A 22 35.66 12.62 -12.85
CA LEU A 22 34.68 11.72 -12.27
C LEU A 22 33.31 11.84 -12.95
N VAL A 23 32.84 13.07 -13.17
CA VAL A 23 31.57 13.33 -13.87
C VAL A 23 31.64 12.85 -15.32
N ILE A 24 32.76 13.05 -16.01
CA ILE A 24 32.98 12.56 -17.38
C ILE A 24 33.01 11.04 -17.41
N LEU A 25 33.72 10.38 -16.50
CA LEU A 25 33.73 8.92 -16.37
C LEU A 25 32.34 8.36 -16.08
N LEU A 26 31.59 9.01 -15.20
CA LEU A 26 30.21 8.64 -14.89
C LEU A 26 29.31 8.84 -16.11
N ALA A 27 29.45 9.94 -16.84
CA ALA A 27 28.71 10.22 -18.07
C ALA A 27 29.06 9.23 -19.19
N VAL A 28 30.32 8.82 -19.31
CA VAL A 28 30.78 7.79 -20.25
C VAL A 28 30.25 6.42 -19.86
N LEU A 29 30.25 6.08 -18.57
CA LEU A 29 29.69 4.83 -18.06
C LEU A 29 28.17 4.77 -18.28
N LEU A 30 27.47 5.89 -18.06
CA LEU A 30 26.02 6.03 -18.30
C LEU A 30 25.68 6.07 -19.79
N SER A 31 26.54 6.66 -20.62
CA SER A 31 26.37 6.63 -22.08
C SER A 31 26.63 5.23 -22.61
N ALA A 32 27.67 4.55 -22.10
CA ALA A 32 27.96 3.17 -22.42
C ALA A 32 26.82 2.25 -21.98
N SER A 33 26.24 2.41 -20.78
CA SER A 33 25.08 1.62 -20.37
C SER A 33 23.88 1.85 -21.29
N ARG A 34 23.58 3.10 -21.67
CA ARG A 34 22.51 3.42 -22.64
C ARG A 34 22.75 2.85 -24.04
N LEU A 35 24.00 2.77 -24.49
CA LEU A 35 24.37 2.21 -25.79
C LEU A 35 24.43 0.68 -25.78
N LEU A 36 24.71 0.07 -24.63
CA LEU A 36 24.81 -1.38 -24.47
C LEU A 36 23.44 -2.03 -24.19
N LEU A 37 22.51 -1.34 -23.51
CA LEU A 37 21.19 -1.88 -23.17
C LEU A 37 20.40 -2.46 -24.36
N PRO A 38 20.30 -1.82 -25.54
CA PRO A 38 19.57 -2.37 -26.68
C PRO A 38 20.23 -3.60 -27.30
N VAL A 39 21.51 -3.84 -27.01
CA VAL A 39 22.32 -4.91 -27.62
C VAL A 39 22.45 -6.12 -26.69
N PHE A 40 22.26 -5.94 -25.37
CA PHE A 40 22.43 -6.97 -24.34
C PHE A 40 21.15 -7.26 -23.55
N ASP A 41 19.99 -6.94 -24.12
CA ASP A 41 18.68 -7.05 -23.45
C ASP A 41 18.47 -8.47 -22.86
N GLU A 42 18.87 -9.52 -23.60
CA GLU A 42 18.72 -10.91 -23.20
C GLU A 42 19.71 -11.36 -22.09
N ASP A 43 20.99 -10.95 -22.17
CA ASP A 43 22.01 -11.29 -21.17
C ASP A 43 21.80 -10.56 -19.83
N VAL A 44 21.41 -9.27 -19.89
CA VAL A 44 21.12 -8.46 -18.71
C VAL A 44 19.85 -8.95 -18.04
N ARG A 45 18.81 -9.28 -18.82
CA ARG A 45 17.60 -9.96 -18.32
C ARG A 45 17.97 -11.22 -17.58
N LEU A 46 18.70 -12.15 -18.20
CA LEU A 46 19.11 -13.41 -17.57
C LEU A 46 19.96 -13.19 -16.30
N TRP A 47 20.81 -12.15 -16.27
CA TRP A 47 21.57 -11.80 -15.06
C TRP A 47 20.67 -11.30 -13.92
N ILE A 48 19.63 -10.52 -14.22
CA ILE A 48 18.65 -10.04 -13.25
C ILE A 48 17.81 -11.21 -12.74
N GLU A 49 17.29 -12.06 -13.62
CA GLU A 49 16.50 -13.23 -13.26
C GLU A 49 17.31 -14.18 -12.35
N ARG A 50 18.59 -14.43 -12.67
CA ARG A 50 19.48 -15.25 -11.83
C ARG A 50 19.81 -14.59 -10.49
N THR A 51 20.02 -13.27 -10.47
CA THR A 51 20.28 -12.53 -9.23
C THR A 51 19.05 -12.55 -8.33
N ALA A 52 17.85 -12.35 -8.89
CA ALA A 52 16.58 -12.45 -8.17
C ALA A 52 16.37 -13.85 -7.60
N HIS A 53 16.63 -14.90 -8.39
CA HIS A 53 16.54 -16.28 -7.93
C HIS A 53 17.52 -16.57 -6.77
N ARG A 54 18.69 -15.94 -6.74
CA ARG A 54 19.64 -16.07 -5.61
C ARG A 54 19.09 -15.46 -4.32
N HIS A 55 18.10 -14.58 -4.42
CA HIS A 55 17.35 -13.98 -3.32
C HIS A 55 15.96 -14.61 -3.15
N ASP A 56 15.74 -15.83 -3.66
CA ASP A 56 14.49 -16.58 -3.60
C ASP A 56 13.28 -15.88 -4.27
N ILE A 57 13.56 -14.99 -5.23
CA ILE A 57 12.55 -14.30 -6.04
C ILE A 57 12.64 -14.85 -7.47
N GLY A 58 11.67 -15.68 -7.88
CA GLY A 58 11.52 -16.02 -9.29
C GLY A 58 11.03 -14.81 -10.05
N LEU A 59 11.73 -14.40 -11.10
CA LEU A 59 11.39 -13.22 -11.89
C LEU A 59 11.54 -13.58 -13.36
N GLU A 60 10.53 -13.29 -14.15
CA GLU A 60 10.58 -13.30 -15.61
C GLU A 60 10.30 -11.88 -16.10
N VAL A 61 11.16 -11.33 -16.94
CA VAL A 61 11.04 -9.93 -17.39
C VAL A 61 10.82 -9.89 -18.90
N GLY A 62 9.77 -9.22 -19.39
CA GLY A 62 9.54 -9.09 -20.84
C GLY A 62 10.61 -8.24 -21.52
N SER A 63 10.73 -6.99 -21.11
CA SER A 63 11.76 -6.06 -21.59
C SER A 63 12.29 -5.19 -20.45
N LEU A 64 13.49 -4.63 -20.66
CA LEU A 64 14.18 -3.83 -19.67
C LEU A 64 14.61 -2.49 -20.26
N ASP A 65 14.28 -1.41 -19.54
CA ASP A 65 14.76 -0.07 -19.85
C ASP A 65 15.48 0.53 -18.66
N LEU A 66 16.50 1.33 -18.93
CA LEU A 66 17.22 2.06 -17.90
C LEU A 66 17.19 3.54 -18.25
N ASP A 67 16.60 4.32 -17.37
CA ASP A 67 16.56 5.76 -17.49
C ASP A 67 17.23 6.42 -16.27
N TRP A 68 17.22 7.75 -16.26
CA TRP A 68 17.72 8.52 -15.12
C TRP A 68 16.60 9.43 -14.65
N ASN A 69 16.20 9.29 -13.39
CA ASN A 69 15.14 10.10 -12.80
C ASN A 69 15.62 10.75 -11.50
N GLY A 70 15.72 12.08 -11.50
CA GLY A 70 16.20 12.85 -10.36
C GLY A 70 17.68 12.58 -10.05
N MET A 71 17.96 12.05 -8.85
CA MET A 71 19.31 11.85 -8.33
C MET A 71 19.84 10.42 -8.50
N GLY A 72 19.17 9.56 -9.28
CA GLY A 72 19.65 8.21 -9.49
C GLY A 72 19.12 7.53 -10.75
N PRO A 73 19.77 6.42 -11.13
CA PRO A 73 19.29 5.59 -12.22
C PRO A 73 17.97 4.94 -11.82
N ARG A 74 17.08 4.80 -12.79
CA ARG A 74 15.83 4.07 -12.65
C ARG A 74 15.82 2.92 -13.65
N LEU A 75 15.50 1.74 -13.12
CA LEU A 75 15.37 0.49 -13.86
C LEU A 75 13.87 0.22 -14.05
N ASN A 76 13.41 0.16 -15.28
CA ASN A 76 12.03 -0.15 -15.64
C ASN A 76 12.00 -1.55 -16.26
N LEU A 77 11.17 -2.42 -15.69
CA LEU A 77 10.94 -3.77 -16.15
C LEU A 77 9.50 -3.82 -16.68
N GLN A 78 9.32 -4.16 -17.95
CA GLN A 78 7.99 -4.27 -18.57
C GLN A 78 7.56 -5.73 -18.64
N ASP A 79 6.24 -5.97 -18.58
CA ASP A 79 5.63 -7.31 -18.64
C ASP A 79 6.31 -8.31 -17.69
N THR A 80 6.50 -7.86 -16.44
CA THR A 80 7.25 -8.60 -15.44
C THR A 80 6.34 -9.59 -14.73
N THR A 81 6.76 -10.85 -14.68
CA THR A 81 6.09 -11.90 -13.92
C THR A 81 6.97 -12.30 -12.75
N VAL A 82 6.51 -12.04 -11.52
CA VAL A 82 7.15 -12.51 -10.31
C VAL A 82 6.62 -13.90 -9.99
N VAL A 83 7.47 -14.91 -10.15
CA VAL A 83 7.19 -16.30 -9.80
C VAL A 83 7.55 -16.47 -8.33
N GLY A 84 6.55 -16.73 -7.49
CA GLY A 84 6.79 -17.04 -6.08
C GLY A 84 7.44 -18.42 -5.90
N ALA A 85 7.74 -18.80 -4.65
CA ALA A 85 8.24 -20.13 -4.32
C ALA A 85 7.32 -21.24 -4.89
N ALA A 86 7.89 -22.41 -5.16
CA ALA A 86 7.24 -23.52 -5.86
C ALA A 86 5.79 -23.77 -5.37
N GLY A 87 4.81 -23.56 -6.26
CA GLY A 87 3.38 -23.71 -5.98
C GLY A 87 2.60 -22.39 -5.85
N ALA A 88 3.27 -21.24 -5.79
CA ALA A 88 2.61 -19.93 -5.76
C ALA A 88 2.20 -19.45 -7.17
N THR A 89 1.00 -18.91 -7.31
CA THR A 89 0.53 -18.29 -8.56
C THR A 89 1.45 -17.10 -8.92
N PRO A 90 1.92 -17.02 -10.18
CA PRO A 90 2.80 -15.94 -10.60
C PRO A 90 2.08 -14.58 -10.59
N LEU A 91 2.70 -13.57 -9.97
CA LEU A 91 2.22 -12.19 -9.98
C LEU A 91 2.64 -11.52 -11.28
N ARG A 92 1.65 -11.19 -12.12
CA ARG A 92 1.88 -10.46 -13.36
C ARG A 92 1.76 -8.96 -13.11
N LEU A 93 2.79 -8.24 -13.51
CA LEU A 93 2.92 -6.79 -13.43
C LEU A 93 3.06 -6.25 -14.85
N THR A 94 2.37 -5.15 -15.15
CA THR A 94 2.55 -4.46 -16.44
C THR A 94 3.91 -3.76 -16.46
N ARG A 95 4.26 -3.08 -15.36
CA ARG A 95 5.55 -2.42 -15.21
C ARG A 95 6.01 -2.46 -13.76
N LEU A 96 7.30 -2.66 -13.56
CA LEU A 96 7.98 -2.56 -12.28
C LEU A 96 9.16 -1.59 -12.42
N SER A 97 9.12 -0.47 -11.72
CA SER A 97 10.13 0.58 -11.80
C SER A 97 10.87 0.73 -10.48
N LEU A 98 12.20 0.60 -10.50
CA LEU A 98 13.07 0.74 -9.32
C LEU A 98 13.99 1.93 -9.51
N THR A 99 13.86 2.94 -8.67
CA THR A 99 14.75 4.11 -8.67
C THR A 99 15.76 3.98 -7.53
N LEU A 100 17.06 3.97 -7.87
CA LEU A 100 18.14 3.89 -6.88
C LEU A 100 18.37 5.25 -6.21
N ASP A 101 18.51 5.26 -4.88
CA ASP A 101 18.94 6.45 -4.15
C ASP A 101 20.46 6.44 -4.06
N VAL A 102 21.12 7.06 -5.03
CA VAL A 102 22.60 7.11 -5.12
C VAL A 102 23.21 7.77 -3.89
N PRO A 103 22.74 8.97 -3.43
CA PRO A 103 23.27 9.57 -2.20
C PRO A 103 23.20 8.63 -1.00
N ARG A 104 22.03 8.06 -0.69
CA ARG A 104 21.88 7.16 0.47
C ARG A 104 22.67 5.87 0.31
N THR A 105 22.77 5.35 -0.90
CA THR A 105 23.57 4.16 -1.18
C THR A 105 25.05 4.40 -0.90
N VAL A 106 25.60 5.53 -1.36
CA VAL A 106 26.99 5.91 -1.13
C VAL A 106 27.26 6.19 0.36
N PHE A 107 26.38 6.93 1.05
CA PHE A 107 26.56 7.24 2.47
C PHE A 107 26.40 6.03 3.39
N SER A 108 25.49 5.11 3.08
CA SER A 108 25.25 3.93 3.91
C SER A 108 26.12 2.72 3.55
N GLY A 109 26.79 2.74 2.39
CA GLY A 109 27.52 1.59 1.85
C GLY A 109 26.63 0.39 1.53
N ARG A 110 25.30 0.56 1.52
CA ARG A 110 24.31 -0.49 1.25
C ARG A 110 23.39 -0.02 0.14
N LEU A 111 22.99 -0.93 -0.75
CA LEU A 111 22.05 -0.61 -1.82
C LEU A 111 20.71 -0.14 -1.22
N ARG A 112 20.28 1.08 -1.56
CA ARG A 112 19.03 1.68 -1.07
C ARG A 112 18.20 2.17 -2.24
N PHE A 113 16.96 1.73 -2.33
CA PHE A 113 16.03 2.20 -3.35
C PHE A 113 15.25 3.41 -2.82
N GLY A 114 15.17 4.46 -3.64
CA GLY A 114 14.39 5.65 -3.34
C GLY A 114 12.91 5.44 -3.59
N THR A 115 12.56 4.81 -4.71
CA THR A 115 11.16 4.57 -5.08
C THR A 115 11.03 3.25 -5.83
N LEU A 116 10.04 2.46 -5.43
CA LEU A 116 9.58 1.25 -6.11
C LEU A 116 8.15 1.50 -6.58
N GLU A 117 7.91 1.42 -7.88
CA GLU A 117 6.59 1.61 -8.47
C GLU A 117 6.14 0.33 -9.17
N VAL A 118 4.93 -0.11 -8.83
CA VAL A 118 4.30 -1.31 -9.35
C VAL A 118 3.04 -0.89 -10.09
N GLU A 119 3.01 -1.15 -11.39
CA GLU A 119 1.90 -0.75 -12.26
C GLU A 119 1.15 -1.99 -12.78
N GLY A 120 -0.18 -1.94 -12.74
CA GLY A 120 -1.03 -2.97 -13.36
C GLY A 120 -0.98 -4.33 -12.68
N GLY A 121 -0.56 -4.38 -11.41
CA GLY A 121 -0.44 -5.63 -10.65
C GLY A 121 -1.78 -6.34 -10.51
N ARG A 122 -1.81 -7.64 -10.77
CA ARG A 122 -2.99 -8.49 -10.57
C ARG A 122 -2.85 -9.31 -9.29
N LEU A 123 -3.45 -8.82 -8.21
CA LEU A 123 -3.48 -9.47 -6.91
C LEU A 123 -4.71 -10.38 -6.82
N GLN A 124 -4.52 -11.60 -6.33
CA GLN A 124 -5.61 -12.53 -6.08
C GLN A 124 -5.61 -12.92 -4.61
N VAL A 125 -6.76 -12.80 -3.95
CA VAL A 125 -6.95 -13.25 -2.58
C VAL A 125 -7.97 -14.39 -2.64
N LEU A 126 -7.54 -15.59 -2.26
CA LEU A 126 -8.39 -16.76 -2.20
C LEU A 126 -8.73 -17.04 -0.74
N ARG A 127 -10.00 -17.27 -0.45
CA ARG A 127 -10.44 -17.90 0.79
C ARG A 127 -10.87 -19.32 0.46
N ASP A 128 -10.15 -20.30 1.02
CA ASP A 128 -10.45 -21.71 0.80
C ASP A 128 -11.72 -22.15 1.53
N ALA A 129 -12.16 -23.39 1.27
CA ALA A 129 -13.35 -23.97 1.90
C ALA A 129 -13.24 -24.07 3.44
N GLU A 130 -12.02 -24.16 3.98
CA GLU A 130 -11.74 -24.14 5.42
C GLU A 130 -11.70 -22.72 6.01
N GLY A 131 -11.93 -21.68 5.20
CA GLY A 131 -11.98 -20.28 5.61
C GLY A 131 -10.61 -19.63 5.76
N ARG A 132 -9.53 -20.28 5.34
CA ARG A 132 -8.16 -19.73 5.39
C ARG A 132 -7.94 -18.79 4.21
N TRP A 133 -7.31 -17.66 4.51
CA TRP A 133 -6.96 -16.64 3.54
C TRP A 133 -5.59 -16.92 2.93
N GLN A 134 -5.52 -16.88 1.61
CA GLN A 134 -4.29 -17.04 0.83
C GLN A 134 -4.15 -15.86 -0.12
N LEU A 135 -3.14 -15.03 0.11
CA LEU A 135 -2.74 -13.99 -0.83
C LEU A 135 -1.86 -14.63 -1.89
N GLN A 136 -2.36 -14.68 -3.13
CA GLN A 136 -1.61 -15.16 -4.27
C GLN A 136 -0.82 -14.01 -4.90
N GLY A 137 0.46 -14.24 -5.17
CA GLY A 137 1.33 -13.32 -5.92
C GLY A 137 2.32 -12.50 -5.08
N LEU A 138 2.10 -12.33 -3.77
CA LEU A 138 3.08 -11.78 -2.84
C LEU A 138 3.36 -12.89 -1.82
N GLY A 139 4.60 -13.37 -1.74
CA GLY A 139 4.99 -14.61 -1.04
C GLY A 139 4.83 -14.65 0.47
N SER A 140 3.73 -14.15 1.05
CA SER A 140 3.37 -14.36 2.45
C SER A 140 2.03 -15.09 2.55
N ALA A 141 2.10 -16.36 2.92
CA ALA A 141 0.99 -17.00 3.64
C ALA A 141 0.99 -16.38 5.06
N ALA A 142 0.28 -15.27 5.24
CA ALA A 142 0.09 -14.72 6.59
C ALA A 142 -0.87 -15.64 7.35
N ALA A 143 -0.39 -16.27 8.42
CA ALA A 143 -1.27 -16.95 9.36
C ALA A 143 -2.21 -15.92 10.02
N PRO A 144 -3.47 -16.28 10.34
CA PRO A 144 -4.38 -15.37 11.03
C PRO A 144 -3.79 -14.89 12.36
N GLY A 145 -3.59 -13.58 12.51
CA GLY A 145 -3.29 -12.95 13.81
C GLY A 145 -1.88 -12.40 14.02
N ASP A 146 -0.93 -12.57 13.10
CA ASP A 146 0.40 -11.94 13.21
C ASP A 146 0.62 -10.90 12.09
N MET A 147 0.14 -9.67 12.33
CA MET A 147 0.39 -8.54 11.42
C MET A 147 1.82 -7.97 11.53
N SER A 148 2.62 -8.42 12.51
CA SER A 148 3.98 -7.89 12.73
C SER A 148 5.02 -8.51 11.79
N SER A 149 4.80 -9.76 11.37
CA SER A 149 5.62 -10.48 10.38
C SER A 149 5.08 -10.39 8.95
N ALA A 150 3.95 -9.70 8.74
CA ALA A 150 3.21 -9.68 7.47
C ALA A 150 3.83 -8.79 6.38
N TRP A 151 4.81 -7.94 6.71
CA TRP A 151 5.44 -7.03 5.76
C TRP A 151 6.64 -7.70 5.07
N PRO A 152 6.64 -7.83 3.74
CA PRO A 152 7.78 -8.39 3.03
C PRO A 152 9.07 -7.59 3.28
N ALA A 153 10.19 -8.28 3.51
CA ALA A 153 11.48 -7.66 3.80
C ALA A 153 11.95 -6.66 2.72
N TRP A 154 11.53 -6.85 1.46
CA TRP A 154 11.84 -5.94 0.37
C TRP A 154 11.21 -4.55 0.54
N MET A 155 10.09 -4.41 1.28
CA MET A 155 9.47 -3.11 1.53
C MET A 155 10.39 -2.20 2.36
N ALA A 156 11.19 -2.75 3.27
CA ALA A 156 12.17 -2.00 4.05
C ALA A 156 13.41 -1.55 3.25
N MET A 157 13.58 -2.07 2.02
CA MET A 157 14.69 -1.68 1.13
C MET A 157 14.37 -0.44 0.29
N ALA A 158 13.09 -0.09 0.16
CA ALA A 158 12.60 1.06 -0.60
C ALA A 158 12.01 2.12 0.34
N ARG A 159 12.41 3.39 0.16
CA ARG A 159 11.83 4.49 0.95
C ARG A 159 10.37 4.74 0.63
N ARG A 160 9.99 4.58 -0.64
CA ARG A 160 8.64 4.81 -1.14
C ARG A 160 8.23 3.64 -2.04
N VAL A 161 7.10 3.03 -1.76
CA VAL A 161 6.48 1.97 -2.57
C VAL A 161 5.15 2.52 -3.08
N GLN A 162 4.94 2.49 -4.39
CA GLN A 162 3.72 2.94 -5.03
C GLN A 162 3.11 1.82 -5.86
N LEU A 163 1.81 1.65 -5.74
CA LEU A 163 0.98 0.76 -6.53
C LEU A 163 0.04 1.63 -7.36
N VAL A 164 -0.02 1.42 -8.67
CA VAL A 164 -0.85 2.20 -9.59
C VAL A 164 -1.64 1.27 -10.51
N GLY A 165 -2.91 1.61 -10.76
CA GLY A 165 -3.75 0.90 -11.73
C GLY A 165 -3.85 -0.60 -11.47
N SER A 166 -3.74 -1.01 -10.21
CA SER A 166 -3.68 -2.42 -9.84
C SER A 166 -5.07 -2.98 -9.60
N ARG A 167 -5.21 -4.29 -9.76
CA ARG A 167 -6.49 -4.99 -9.66
C ARG A 167 -6.41 -6.04 -8.58
N LEU A 168 -7.41 -6.06 -7.70
CA LEU A 168 -7.58 -7.08 -6.67
C LEU A 168 -8.80 -7.93 -7.01
N CYS A 169 -8.60 -9.24 -7.08
CA CYS A 169 -9.68 -10.20 -7.19
C CYS A 169 -9.72 -11.04 -5.92
N LEU A 170 -10.75 -10.84 -5.11
CA LEU A 170 -11.06 -11.66 -3.95
C LEU A 170 -12.04 -12.75 -4.37
N ARG A 171 -11.67 -14.01 -4.16
CA ARG A 171 -12.52 -15.17 -4.41
C ARG A 171 -12.72 -15.92 -3.11
N ASP A 172 -13.98 -16.19 -2.80
CA ASP A 172 -14.37 -17.02 -1.67
C ASP A 172 -14.95 -18.33 -2.20
N GLU A 173 -14.29 -19.46 -1.90
CA GLU A 173 -14.70 -20.78 -2.38
C GLU A 173 -15.96 -21.29 -1.68
N ALA A 174 -16.17 -20.93 -0.41
CA ALA A 174 -17.32 -21.38 0.38
C ALA A 174 -18.63 -20.74 -0.11
N SER A 175 -18.58 -19.47 -0.52
CA SER A 175 -19.75 -18.72 -1.01
C SER A 175 -19.84 -18.62 -2.53
N ALA A 176 -18.81 -19.09 -3.26
CA ALA A 176 -18.63 -18.91 -4.70
C ALA A 176 -18.72 -17.44 -5.16
N GLN A 177 -18.48 -16.49 -4.26
CA GLN A 177 -18.50 -15.06 -4.59
C GLN A 177 -17.12 -14.60 -5.07
N GLU A 178 -17.13 -13.73 -6.08
CA GLU A 178 -15.96 -13.03 -6.55
C GLU A 178 -16.18 -11.52 -6.43
N LEU A 179 -15.24 -10.86 -5.76
CA LEU A 179 -15.19 -9.41 -5.62
C LEU A 179 -13.96 -8.90 -6.37
N ARG A 180 -14.19 -8.06 -7.38
CA ARG A 180 -13.13 -7.42 -8.15
C ARG A 180 -13.07 -5.95 -7.80
N ILE A 181 -11.91 -5.45 -7.46
CA ILE A 181 -11.63 -4.03 -7.23
C ILE A 181 -10.60 -3.63 -8.28
N GLU A 182 -10.94 -2.62 -9.06
CA GLU A 182 -10.10 -2.10 -10.13
C GLU A 182 -9.47 -0.77 -9.71
N ASP A 183 -8.44 -0.34 -10.45
CA ASP A 183 -7.77 0.94 -10.26
C ASP A 183 -7.34 1.26 -8.83
N ILE A 184 -6.73 0.26 -8.17
CA ILE A 184 -6.13 0.41 -6.85
C ILE A 184 -4.89 1.26 -6.97
N GLU A 185 -4.89 2.36 -6.22
CA GLU A 185 -3.74 3.21 -6.02
C GLU A 185 -3.33 3.16 -4.55
N ALA A 186 -2.07 2.80 -4.29
CA ALA A 186 -1.54 2.81 -2.94
C ALA A 186 -0.16 3.45 -2.92
N VAL A 187 0.12 4.23 -1.89
CA VAL A 187 1.43 4.82 -1.64
C VAL A 187 1.80 4.51 -0.20
N PHE A 188 2.96 3.92 -0.03
CA PHE A 188 3.61 3.70 1.24
C PHE A 188 4.93 4.45 1.23
N GLU A 189 5.19 5.29 2.21
CA GLU A 189 6.42 6.07 2.30
C GLU A 189 6.95 6.11 3.74
N GLU A 190 8.20 5.72 3.91
CA GLU A 190 8.93 5.83 5.17
C GLU A 190 9.75 7.12 5.17
N GLY A 191 9.31 8.10 5.96
CA GLY A 191 9.91 9.41 6.11
C GLY A 191 10.63 9.62 7.45
N ALA A 192 11.19 10.81 7.64
CA ALA A 192 11.77 11.20 8.93
C ALA A 192 10.71 11.34 10.03
N ASP A 193 9.47 11.66 9.64
CA ASP A 193 8.36 11.87 10.56
C ASP A 193 7.53 10.59 10.81
N GLY A 194 8.03 9.45 10.33
CA GLY A 194 7.38 8.14 10.43
C GLY A 194 6.81 7.66 9.10
N LEU A 195 5.79 6.83 9.20
CA LEU A 195 5.19 6.11 8.09
C LEU A 195 3.97 6.84 7.53
N HIS A 196 3.95 7.00 6.21
CA HIS A 196 2.82 7.51 5.45
C HIS A 196 2.21 6.42 4.59
N LEU A 197 0.90 6.25 4.70
CA LEU A 197 0.10 5.38 3.84
C LEU A 197 -1.00 6.22 3.18
N ALA A 198 -1.17 6.07 1.88
CA ALA A 198 -2.35 6.53 1.17
C ALA A 198 -2.88 5.37 0.33
N LEU A 199 -4.18 5.15 0.36
CA LEU A 199 -4.86 4.10 -0.39
C LEU A 199 -6.13 4.69 -0.98
N ARG A 200 -6.30 4.54 -2.28
CA ARG A 200 -7.49 4.96 -3.01
C ARG A 200 -8.02 3.75 -3.77
N LEU A 201 -9.32 3.52 -3.61
CA LEU A 201 -10.04 2.37 -4.17
C LEU A 201 -11.28 2.88 -4.90
N ASP A 202 -11.52 2.36 -6.09
CA ASP A 202 -12.83 2.45 -6.73
C ASP A 202 -13.61 1.17 -6.43
N LEU A 203 -14.61 1.28 -5.55
CA LEU A 203 -15.37 0.12 -5.12
C LEU A 203 -16.44 -0.21 -6.18
N PRO A 204 -16.74 -1.51 -6.40
CA PRO A 204 -17.86 -1.90 -7.24
C PRO A 204 -19.17 -1.29 -6.74
N GLN A 205 -20.10 -1.00 -7.65
CA GLN A 205 -21.41 -0.39 -7.33
C GLN A 205 -22.19 -1.10 -6.21
N ARG A 206 -21.98 -2.41 -6.04
CA ARG A 206 -22.57 -3.19 -4.94
C ARG A 206 -22.07 -2.75 -3.56
N LEU A 207 -20.83 -2.28 -3.43
CA LEU A 207 -20.20 -1.82 -2.19
C LEU A 207 -20.20 -0.29 -2.07
N GLY A 208 -20.24 0.45 -3.18
CA GLY A 208 -20.33 1.90 -3.15
C GLY A 208 -19.63 2.56 -4.34
N GLY A 209 -19.01 3.70 -4.07
CA GLY A 209 -18.14 4.43 -4.99
C GLY A 209 -16.71 4.53 -4.45
N ASP A 210 -16.09 5.70 -4.60
CA ASP A 210 -14.72 5.89 -4.18
C ASP A 210 -14.52 5.88 -2.66
N MET A 211 -13.38 5.31 -2.27
CA MET A 211 -12.89 5.29 -0.90
C MET A 211 -11.43 5.73 -0.89
N GLU A 212 -11.12 6.65 0.00
CA GLU A 212 -9.76 7.10 0.25
C GLU A 212 -9.41 6.91 1.72
N LEU A 213 -8.26 6.31 1.97
CA LEU A 213 -7.69 6.10 3.28
C LEU A 213 -6.29 6.71 3.31
N ARG A 214 -6.03 7.58 4.27
CA ARG A 214 -4.69 8.12 4.55
C ARG A 214 -4.32 7.82 5.99
N ALA A 215 -3.09 7.39 6.21
CA ALA A 215 -2.55 7.16 7.54
C ALA A 215 -1.19 7.84 7.68
N ARG A 216 -0.95 8.41 8.85
CA ARG A 216 0.35 8.91 9.28
C ARG A 216 0.66 8.29 10.63
N MET A 217 1.63 7.38 10.68
CA MET A 217 2.05 6.70 11.91
C MET A 217 3.45 7.17 12.30
N GLY A 218 3.69 7.34 13.60
CA GLY A 218 5.04 7.51 14.13
C GLY A 218 5.79 6.18 14.14
N GLY A 219 7.11 6.24 14.01
CA GLY A 219 7.98 5.07 14.03
C GLY A 219 8.10 4.36 12.69
N GLY A 220 8.82 3.23 12.68
CA GLY A 220 8.99 2.37 11.51
C GLY A 220 7.98 1.21 11.44
N LEU A 221 8.12 0.35 10.43
CA LEU A 221 7.28 -0.85 10.22
C LEU A 221 7.18 -1.75 11.47
N ALA A 222 8.25 -1.86 12.26
CA ALA A 222 8.28 -2.68 13.47
C ALA A 222 7.40 -2.17 14.63
N GLU A 223 7.06 -0.87 14.63
CA GLU A 223 6.27 -0.24 15.69
C GLU A 223 4.75 -0.28 15.41
N LEU A 224 4.34 -0.83 14.25
CA LEU A 224 2.94 -0.99 13.86
C LEU A 224 2.13 -1.93 14.78
N GLY A 225 2.77 -2.67 15.68
CA GLY A 225 2.08 -3.45 16.72
C GLY A 225 1.40 -2.58 17.79
N ARG A 226 1.89 -1.35 18.01
CA ARG A 226 1.27 -0.35 18.91
C ARG A 226 1.26 1.01 18.22
N PRO A 227 0.47 1.16 17.14
CA PRO A 227 0.56 2.31 16.28
C PRO A 227 0.16 3.58 17.03
N SER A 228 0.95 4.63 16.84
CA SER A 228 0.64 5.98 17.32
C SER A 228 0.60 6.89 16.11
N GLY A 229 -0.52 7.56 15.87
CA GLY A 229 -0.68 8.29 14.63
C GLY A 229 -2.11 8.71 14.34
N GLU A 230 -2.33 9.14 13.11
CA GLU A 230 -3.60 9.64 12.63
C GLU A 230 -4.02 8.86 11.38
N LEU A 231 -5.31 8.59 11.29
CA LEU A 231 -5.96 7.91 10.18
C LEU A 231 -7.13 8.77 9.71
N TRP A 232 -7.16 9.04 8.42
CA TRP A 232 -8.25 9.73 7.77
C TRP A 232 -8.88 8.81 6.73
N LEU A 233 -10.19 8.66 6.81
CA LEU A 233 -10.99 7.90 5.86
C LEU A 233 -12.00 8.83 5.22
N SER A 234 -12.17 8.75 3.91
CA SER A 234 -13.24 9.43 3.19
C SER A 234 -13.92 8.48 2.23
N THR A 235 -15.22 8.68 2.06
CA THR A 235 -16.01 7.95 1.10
C THR A 235 -17.15 8.81 0.57
N THR A 236 -17.44 8.65 -0.71
CA THR A 236 -18.49 9.38 -1.41
C THR A 236 -19.80 8.63 -1.50
N GLY A 237 -19.88 7.37 -1.07
CA GLY A 237 -21.11 6.60 -1.24
C GLY A 237 -21.02 5.11 -0.92
N LEU A 238 -20.70 4.74 0.32
CA LEU A 238 -20.73 3.33 0.74
C LEU A 238 -22.15 2.80 0.78
N ASN A 239 -22.38 1.67 0.12
CA ASN A 239 -23.63 0.94 0.20
C ASN A 239 -23.66 0.05 1.44
N LEU A 240 -24.43 0.44 2.45
CA LEU A 240 -24.51 -0.28 3.73
C LEU A 240 -24.98 -1.72 3.58
N ALA A 241 -25.96 -1.96 2.71
CA ALA A 241 -26.50 -3.30 2.47
C ALA A 241 -25.46 -4.20 1.80
N GLY A 242 -24.70 -3.65 0.85
CA GLY A 242 -23.61 -4.33 0.16
C GLY A 242 -22.47 -4.73 1.08
N TRP A 243 -22.00 -3.79 1.90
CA TRP A 243 -20.95 -4.07 2.89
C TRP A 243 -21.39 -5.09 3.93
N ARG A 244 -22.63 -5.02 4.41
CA ARG A 244 -23.17 -6.04 5.33
C ARG A 244 -23.23 -7.42 4.68
N ALA A 245 -23.69 -7.50 3.43
CA ALA A 245 -23.74 -8.77 2.69
C ALA A 245 -22.34 -9.34 2.47
N LEU A 246 -21.36 -8.49 2.14
CA LEU A 246 -19.95 -8.88 2.03
C LEU A 246 -19.42 -9.39 3.36
N LEU A 247 -19.52 -8.60 4.44
CA LEU A 247 -19.04 -9.00 5.76
C LEU A 247 -19.70 -10.29 6.24
N ALA A 248 -21.01 -10.46 6.04
CA ALA A 248 -21.72 -11.69 6.36
C ALA A 248 -21.21 -12.90 5.56
N SER A 249 -20.79 -12.71 4.30
CA SER A 249 -20.18 -13.80 3.52
C SER A 249 -18.76 -14.12 3.98
N LEU A 250 -18.02 -13.12 4.49
CA LEU A 250 -16.64 -13.29 4.93
C LEU A 250 -16.51 -13.82 6.36
N SER A 251 -17.47 -13.52 7.25
CA SER A 251 -17.47 -13.97 8.64
C SER A 251 -18.19 -15.31 8.79
N THR A 252 -17.44 -16.39 9.03
CA THR A 252 -18.04 -17.63 9.58
C THR A 252 -18.07 -17.61 11.10
N ASP A 253 -17.07 -16.96 11.73
CA ASP A 253 -17.02 -16.69 13.16
C ASP A 253 -17.32 -15.20 13.43
N ALA A 254 -18.43 -14.93 14.11
CA ALA A 254 -18.84 -13.61 14.56
C ALA A 254 -17.86 -12.94 15.56
N ALA A 255 -16.73 -13.57 15.88
CA ALA A 255 -15.77 -13.17 16.91
C ALA A 255 -14.75 -12.10 16.47
N MET A 256 -14.63 -11.79 15.18
CA MET A 256 -13.58 -10.89 14.68
C MET A 256 -14.03 -9.45 14.41
N LEU A 257 -15.33 -9.16 14.52
CA LEU A 257 -15.84 -7.79 14.43
C LEU A 257 -15.83 -7.15 15.82
N PRO A 258 -15.37 -5.89 15.97
CA PRO A 258 -15.36 -5.20 17.26
C PRO A 258 -16.76 -4.97 17.84
N VAL A 259 -17.81 -5.18 17.04
CA VAL A 259 -19.22 -5.14 17.44
C VAL A 259 -19.92 -6.37 16.85
N PRO A 260 -20.67 -7.16 17.65
CA PRO A 260 -21.41 -8.28 17.13
C PRO A 260 -22.43 -7.80 16.08
N MET A 261 -22.48 -8.46 14.93
CA MET A 261 -23.37 -8.10 13.80
C MET A 261 -24.86 -8.07 14.18
N GLU A 262 -25.22 -8.72 15.28
CA GLU A 262 -26.57 -8.76 15.84
C GLU A 262 -26.99 -7.44 16.49
N GLU A 263 -26.04 -6.66 17.00
CA GLU A 263 -26.27 -5.35 17.62
C GLU A 263 -26.30 -4.20 16.61
N LEU A 264 -25.83 -4.43 15.38
CA LEU A 264 -25.86 -3.42 14.33
C LEU A 264 -27.28 -3.29 13.74
N PRO A 265 -27.76 -2.06 13.47
CA PRO A 265 -29.05 -1.86 12.82
C PRO A 265 -29.10 -2.59 11.48
N ARG A 266 -30.17 -3.36 11.24
CA ARG A 266 -30.35 -4.09 9.98
C ARG A 266 -30.86 -3.13 8.90
N PHE A 267 -29.92 -2.56 8.16
CA PHE A 267 -30.21 -1.74 6.99
C PHE A 267 -30.56 -2.63 5.78
N GLU A 268 -31.73 -2.40 5.18
CA GLU A 268 -32.13 -3.02 3.90
C GLU A 268 -31.49 -2.31 2.71
N ARG A 269 -31.40 -0.98 2.79
CA ARG A 269 -30.74 -0.08 1.83
C ARG A 269 -30.19 1.11 2.61
N GLY A 270 -29.25 1.83 2.01
CA GLY A 270 -28.70 3.07 2.55
C GLY A 270 -27.33 3.36 1.98
N GLU A 271 -27.07 4.64 1.75
CA GLU A 271 -25.77 5.14 1.33
C GLU A 271 -25.15 5.99 2.44
N VAL A 272 -23.87 5.78 2.70
CA VAL A 272 -23.09 6.59 3.64
C VAL A 272 -22.02 7.35 2.89
N ARG A 273 -22.05 8.67 3.05
CA ARG A 273 -21.01 9.58 2.56
C ARG A 273 -20.38 10.26 3.74
N GLY A 274 -19.09 10.53 3.68
CA GLY A 274 -18.49 11.28 4.77
C GLY A 274 -16.99 11.10 4.93
N GLN A 275 -16.55 11.55 6.09
CA GLN A 275 -15.16 11.47 6.49
C GLN A 275 -15.03 11.10 7.97
N ALA A 276 -14.01 10.32 8.28
CA ALA A 276 -13.64 9.97 9.63
C ALA A 276 -12.17 10.29 9.87
N TRP A 277 -11.87 10.90 11.01
CA TRP A 277 -10.54 11.17 11.53
C TRP A 277 -10.36 10.38 12.81
N ILE A 278 -9.30 9.60 12.90
CA ILE A 278 -9.02 8.72 14.03
C ILE A 278 -7.58 8.98 14.48
N GLN A 279 -7.40 9.25 15.76
CA GLN A 279 -6.11 9.38 16.41
C GLN A 279 -5.87 8.18 17.32
N LEU A 280 -4.72 7.54 17.13
CA LEU A 280 -4.27 6.40 17.89
C LEU A 280 -3.07 6.80 18.74
N HIS A 281 -3.04 6.37 19.99
CA HIS A 281 -1.88 6.50 20.87
C HIS A 281 -1.50 5.13 21.43
N LYS A 282 -0.35 4.61 21.03
CA LYS A 282 0.18 3.30 21.42
C LYS A 282 -0.81 2.14 21.20
N GLY A 283 -1.58 2.20 20.12
CA GLY A 283 -2.61 1.22 19.76
C GLY A 283 -3.98 1.44 20.41
N VAL A 284 -4.14 2.46 21.26
CA VAL A 284 -5.43 2.81 21.87
C VAL A 284 -6.07 3.96 21.08
N LEU A 285 -7.38 3.87 20.85
CA LEU A 285 -8.17 4.96 20.26
C LEU A 285 -8.20 6.15 21.22
N PHE A 286 -7.57 7.27 20.83
CA PHE A 286 -7.50 8.47 21.67
C PHE A 286 -8.58 9.49 21.33
N ASP A 287 -8.76 9.79 20.05
CA ASP A 287 -9.84 10.65 19.54
C ASP A 287 -10.34 10.08 18.21
N ALA A 288 -11.64 10.10 18.00
CA ALA A 288 -12.26 9.76 16.73
C ALA A 288 -13.36 10.76 16.44
N GLN A 289 -13.33 11.35 15.26
CA GLN A 289 -14.33 12.27 14.77
C GLN A 289 -14.85 11.72 13.45
N ALA A 290 -16.15 11.54 13.31
CA ALA A 290 -16.75 11.11 12.06
C ALA A 290 -17.91 12.02 11.70
N ARG A 291 -17.95 12.47 10.45
CA ARG A 291 -19.09 13.17 9.87
C ARG A 291 -19.62 12.30 8.75
N LEU A 292 -20.81 11.74 8.95
CA LEU A 292 -21.46 10.82 8.03
C LEU A 292 -22.83 11.38 7.64
N ASP A 293 -23.05 11.54 6.34
CA ASP A 293 -24.36 11.79 5.76
C ASP A 293 -24.94 10.43 5.30
N LEU A 294 -26.01 10.01 5.97
CA LEU A 294 -26.77 8.81 5.70
C LEU A 294 -27.98 9.19 4.85
N ALA A 295 -28.12 8.58 3.67
CA ALA A 295 -29.24 8.82 2.76
C ALA A 295 -29.98 7.54 2.42
N GLY A 296 -31.30 7.64 2.28
CA GLY A 296 -32.15 6.58 1.74
C GLY A 296 -32.12 5.28 2.55
N TRP A 297 -31.84 5.37 3.85
CA TRP A 297 -31.72 4.18 4.68
C TRP A 297 -33.09 3.64 5.11
N ARG A 298 -33.23 2.31 5.07
CA ARG A 298 -34.43 1.59 5.51
C ARG A 298 -34.07 0.58 6.57
N LEU A 299 -34.79 0.61 7.68
CA LEU A 299 -34.69 -0.40 8.73
C LEU A 299 -35.61 -1.59 8.41
N ASN A 300 -35.21 -2.78 8.87
CA ASN A 300 -36.04 -3.97 8.75
C ASN A 300 -37.43 -3.75 9.41
N PRO A 301 -38.54 -4.10 8.74
CA PRO A 301 -39.90 -3.82 9.20
C PRO A 301 -40.26 -4.44 10.58
N LEU A 302 -39.56 -5.49 11.01
CA LEU A 302 -39.76 -6.06 12.37
C LEU A 302 -39.25 -5.12 13.48
N GLN A 303 -38.30 -4.23 13.19
CA GLN A 303 -37.86 -3.17 14.11
C GLN A 303 -38.66 -1.87 13.89
N ALA A 304 -39.18 -1.62 12.67
CA ALA A 304 -40.01 -0.46 12.39
C ALA A 304 -41.42 -0.54 13.03
N LEU A 305 -41.90 -1.74 13.36
CA LEU A 305 -43.18 -1.94 14.05
C LEU A 305 -43.21 -1.35 15.47
N SER A 306 -42.07 -1.10 16.13
CA SER A 306 -42.02 -0.32 17.38
C SER A 306 -42.05 1.20 17.14
N ALA A 307 -41.80 1.65 15.92
CA ALA A 307 -41.77 3.06 15.52
C ALA A 307 -43.04 3.52 14.79
N GLY A 308 -44.00 2.62 14.49
CA GLY A 308 -45.36 2.98 14.06
C GLY A 308 -45.50 3.59 12.66
N GLU A 309 -44.43 3.72 11.87
CA GLU A 309 -44.47 4.50 10.62
C GLU A 309 -44.09 3.65 9.40
N ARG A 310 -44.98 3.62 8.40
CA ARG A 310 -44.79 2.93 7.12
C ARG A 310 -44.11 3.88 6.12
N ASP A 311 -42.92 3.50 5.69
CA ASP A 311 -42.13 4.12 4.63
C ASP A 311 -41.68 5.57 4.83
N VAL A 312 -40.58 5.74 5.57
CA VAL A 312 -39.85 7.01 5.63
C VAL A 312 -38.44 6.81 5.07
N THR A 313 -38.12 7.48 3.95
CA THR A 313 -36.73 7.65 3.52
C THR A 313 -36.09 8.71 4.40
N LEU A 314 -35.31 8.26 5.37
CA LEU A 314 -34.62 9.14 6.31
C LEU A 314 -33.31 9.64 5.70
N HIS A 315 -33.09 10.94 5.85
CA HIS A 315 -31.78 11.56 5.66
C HIS A 315 -31.30 12.00 7.03
N SER A 316 -30.15 11.50 7.45
CA SER A 316 -29.56 11.85 8.74
C SER A 316 -28.11 12.26 8.56
N ARG A 317 -27.74 13.36 9.22
CA ARG A 317 -26.35 13.72 9.41
C ARG A 317 -25.94 13.27 10.80
N LEU A 318 -24.87 12.49 10.86
CA LEU A 318 -24.31 11.95 12.08
C LEU A 318 -22.91 12.57 12.27
N ASP A 319 -22.79 13.46 13.25
CA ASP A 319 -21.49 13.95 13.72
C ASP A 319 -21.15 13.20 15.01
N LEU A 320 -20.20 12.27 14.94
CA LEU A 320 -19.70 11.51 16.09
C LEU A 320 -18.38 12.09 16.54
N ARG A 321 -18.22 12.26 17.85
CA ARG A 321 -16.93 12.53 18.49
C ARG A 321 -16.75 11.61 19.68
N LEU A 322 -15.76 10.74 19.61
CA LEU A 322 -15.37 9.82 20.67
C LEU A 322 -13.99 10.23 21.13
N ARG A 323 -13.86 10.64 22.40
CA ARG A 323 -12.56 10.94 23.00
C ARG A 323 -12.36 10.04 24.19
N HIS A 324 -11.24 9.33 24.22
CA HIS A 324 -10.86 8.57 25.39
C HIS A 324 -10.39 9.53 26.48
N VAL A 325 -11.09 9.53 27.61
CA VAL A 325 -10.71 10.29 28.80
C VAL A 325 -10.24 9.27 29.82
N ASP A 326 -8.94 9.18 30.01
CA ASP A 326 -8.34 8.40 31.09
C ASP A 326 -8.61 9.14 32.41
N GLN A 327 -9.26 8.49 33.39
CA GLN A 327 -9.63 9.11 34.66
C GLN A 327 -8.49 9.13 35.70
N ASP A 328 -7.30 8.60 35.36
CA ASP A 328 -6.20 8.44 36.32
C ASP A 328 -5.07 9.48 36.16
N TRP A 329 -5.42 10.76 36.16
CA TRP A 329 -4.48 11.85 36.50
C TRP A 329 -5.08 12.74 37.57
N ASN A 330 -4.77 12.42 38.83
CA ASN A 330 -4.81 13.33 39.97
C ASN A 330 -3.47 13.25 40.69
#